data_AF-A0A250VSW1-F1
#
_entry.id   AF-A0A250VSW1-F1
#
_cell.length_a   1.000
_cell.length_b   1.000
_cell.length_c   1.000
_cell.angle_alpha   90.00
_cell.angle_beta   90.00
_cell.angle_gamma   90.00
#
_symmetry.space_group_name_H-M   'P 1'
#
loop_
_entity.id
_entity.type
_entity.pdbx_description
1 polymer ?
#
loop_
_entity_poly.entity_id
_entity_poly.type
_entity_poly.pdbx_seq_one_letter_code
_entity_poly.pdbx_strand_id
1 'polypeptide(L)'
;MTTVQAPTKRRSSPLLYPAVFLSLASLAWTTWSLVDLIGTGPIALTAASGADIVWGSVIIAEARGLRIARRAWPVPTVGWITLLLVASFLSLHGIEKNSLALAVVGPFLPLGAKVVWVFALADLRDPAALTHDELHTLAEMERGMVFEEQQHRIEMRRRQMGAELLMTEVSTDFDIELTRQDRQRDLMRRRPLELTTGDTERITQHHDDAHQADDAHHSADAAVVLGVSPAPHSPVRSIVPRTNAVSEVAARGHDAPQMPSGAPRTVAPHNGDAALHLDGLSKAAAVRVVRDALPTASAPQIVARLAHHGIDASDAYVRTVLSRTKQQRTTTDGGYL
;
A
#
# COMPACT_ATOMS: atom_id res chain seq x y z
N MET A 1 -10.39 -11.95 18.47
CA MET A 1 -9.84 -12.88 17.47
C MET A 1 -8.38 -12.55 17.28
N THR A 2 -7.50 -13.36 17.87
CA THR A 2 -6.04 -13.25 17.74
C THR A 2 -5.62 -14.14 16.58
N THR A 3 -5.28 -13.54 15.44
CA THR A 3 -4.74 -14.24 14.28
C THR A 3 -3.30 -14.67 14.60
N VAL A 4 -3.10 -15.97 14.75
CA VAL A 4 -1.78 -16.60 14.90
C VAL A 4 -1.09 -16.53 13.54
N GLN A 5 -0.06 -15.70 13.41
CA GLN A 5 0.79 -15.68 12.22
C GLN A 5 1.49 -17.04 12.07
N ALA A 6 1.20 -17.73 10.96
CA ALA A 6 1.89 -18.97 10.61
C ALA A 6 3.39 -18.69 10.34
N PRO A 7 4.30 -19.55 10.80
CA PRO A 7 5.73 -19.37 10.58
C PRO A 7 6.03 -19.45 9.08
N THR A 8 6.51 -18.34 8.51
CA THR A 8 6.95 -18.27 7.12
C THR A 8 8.10 -19.27 6.88
N LYS A 9 7.85 -20.25 6.02
CA LYS A 9 8.79 -21.30 5.63
C LYS A 9 10.03 -20.65 4.99
N ARG A 10 11.17 -20.65 5.69
CA ARG A 10 12.45 -20.14 5.15
C ARG A 10 12.78 -20.91 3.88
N ARG A 11 12.77 -20.24 2.73
CA ARG A 11 13.26 -20.80 1.47
C ARG A 11 14.78 -20.93 1.59
N SER A 12 15.27 -22.14 1.75
CA SER A 12 16.70 -22.43 1.59
C SER A 12 17.03 -22.34 0.10
N SER A 13 17.86 -21.38 -0.31
CA SER A 13 18.35 -21.33 -1.70
C SER A 13 19.14 -22.62 -1.98
N PRO A 14 18.85 -23.34 -3.08
CA PRO A 14 19.54 -24.58 -3.43
C PRO A 14 21.05 -24.37 -3.65
N LEU A 15 21.50 -23.13 -3.87
CA LEU A 15 22.92 -22.77 -4.03
C LEU A 15 23.71 -22.74 -2.70
N LEU A 16 23.02 -22.78 -1.56
CA LEU A 16 23.66 -22.74 -0.25
C LEU A 16 24.39 -24.07 0.05
N TYR A 17 23.83 -25.19 -0.39
CA TYR A 17 24.43 -26.52 -0.22
C TYR A 17 25.80 -26.67 -0.91
N PRO A 18 25.94 -26.38 -2.23
CA PRO A 18 27.25 -26.47 -2.88
C PRO A 18 28.23 -25.43 -2.33
N ALA A 19 27.78 -24.24 -1.94
CA ALA A 19 28.65 -23.22 -1.34
C ALA A 19 29.22 -23.68 0.02
N VAL A 20 28.38 -24.25 0.90
CA VAL A 20 28.83 -24.81 2.19
C VAL A 20 29.75 -25.99 1.98
N PHE A 21 29.41 -26.88 1.05
CA PHE A 21 30.25 -28.04 0.73
C PHE A 21 31.63 -27.63 0.19
N LEU A 22 31.69 -26.72 -0.77
CA LEU A 22 32.94 -26.17 -1.30
C LEU A 22 33.76 -25.45 -0.22
N SER A 23 33.09 -24.75 0.69
CA SER A 23 33.76 -24.08 1.82
C SER A 23 34.38 -25.09 2.78
N LEU A 24 33.66 -26.16 3.14
CA LEU A 24 34.19 -27.23 3.99
C LEU A 24 35.30 -28.03 3.31
N ALA A 25 35.17 -28.30 2.00
CA ALA A 25 36.20 -28.98 1.22
C ALA A 25 37.47 -28.11 1.09
N SER A 26 37.31 -26.81 0.85
CA SER A 26 38.42 -25.86 0.83
C SER A 26 39.09 -25.77 2.20
N LEU A 27 38.32 -25.74 3.29
CA LEU A 27 38.81 -25.76 4.66
C LEU A 27 39.65 -27.00 4.92
N ALA A 28 39.09 -28.19 4.69
CA ALA A 28 39.80 -29.44 4.88
C ALA A 28 41.10 -29.50 4.07
N TRP A 29 41.09 -28.97 2.84
CA TRP A 29 42.27 -28.90 1.99
C TRP A 29 43.32 -27.89 2.51
N THR A 30 42.90 -26.72 2.99
CA THR A 30 43.82 -25.72 3.56
C THR A 30 44.41 -26.19 4.88
N THR A 31 43.61 -26.82 5.75
CA THR A 31 44.10 -27.42 7.00
C THR A 31 45.12 -28.51 6.68
N TRP A 32 44.82 -29.40 5.73
CA TRP A 32 45.75 -30.44 5.29
C TRP A 32 47.06 -29.87 4.71
N SER A 33 46.96 -28.86 3.85
CA SER A 33 48.13 -28.20 3.26
C SER A 33 48.97 -27.45 4.30
N LEU A 34 48.33 -26.83 5.31
CA LEU A 34 49.05 -26.13 6.38
C LEU A 34 49.77 -27.11 7.31
N VAL A 35 49.16 -28.27 7.58
CA VAL A 35 49.78 -29.36 8.33
C VAL A 35 50.98 -29.94 7.57
N ASP A 36 50.89 -30.10 6.24
CA ASP A 36 52.03 -30.51 5.40
C ASP A 36 53.14 -29.44 5.32
N LEU A 37 52.77 -28.17 5.41
CA LEU A 37 53.67 -27.02 5.34
C LEU A 37 54.54 -26.86 6.59
N ILE A 38 53.92 -26.89 7.77
CA ILE A 38 54.59 -26.61 9.05
C ILE A 38 55.23 -27.90 9.62
N GLY A 39 54.94 -29.05 9.02
CA GLY A 39 55.19 -30.37 9.57
C GLY A 39 54.06 -30.78 10.50
N THR A 40 53.84 -32.10 10.63
CA THR A 40 52.85 -32.69 11.54
C THR A 40 53.23 -32.42 12.99
N GLY A 41 52.89 -31.22 13.47
CA GLY A 41 53.10 -30.76 14.84
C GLY A 41 51.83 -30.10 15.38
N PRO A 42 51.58 -30.17 16.70
CA PRO A 42 50.38 -29.62 17.32
C PRO A 42 50.21 -28.10 17.09
N ILE A 43 51.31 -27.39 16.85
CA ILE A 43 51.32 -25.95 16.56
C ILE A 43 50.71 -25.65 15.17
N ALA A 44 50.90 -26.54 14.20
CA ALA A 44 50.30 -26.39 12.87
C ALA A 44 48.77 -26.51 12.94
N LEU A 45 48.29 -27.42 13.78
CA LEU A 45 46.87 -27.69 13.94
C LEU A 45 46.14 -26.53 14.64
N THR A 46 46.77 -25.90 15.63
CA THR A 46 46.22 -24.71 16.29
C THR A 46 46.24 -23.47 15.39
N ALA A 47 47.28 -23.31 14.57
CA ALA A 47 47.33 -22.24 13.57
C ALA A 47 46.24 -22.40 12.48
N ALA A 48 46.05 -23.62 11.97
CA ALA A 48 45.02 -23.91 10.98
C ALA A 48 43.62 -23.66 11.55
N SER A 49 43.32 -24.23 12.72
CA SER A 49 42.02 -24.03 13.36
C SER A 49 41.76 -22.56 13.72
N GLY A 50 42.78 -21.80 14.11
CA GLY A 50 42.67 -20.35 14.33
C GLY A 50 42.29 -19.59 13.06
N ALA A 51 42.93 -19.91 11.93
CA ALA A 51 42.58 -19.33 10.64
C ALA A 51 41.14 -19.68 10.21
N ASP A 52 40.72 -20.92 10.45
CA ASP A 52 39.38 -21.41 10.13
C ASP A 52 38.29 -20.69 10.95
N ILE A 53 38.55 -20.45 12.23
CA ILE A 53 37.65 -19.67 13.12
C ILE A 53 37.52 -18.24 12.63
N VAL A 54 38.65 -17.59 12.29
CA VAL A 54 38.64 -16.22 11.75
C VAL A 54 37.86 -16.19 10.44
N TRP A 55 38.10 -17.14 9.54
CA TRP A 55 37.41 -17.19 8.24
C TRP A 55 35.90 -17.44 8.38
N GLY A 56 35.50 -18.40 9.21
CA GLY A 56 34.10 -18.67 9.53
C GLY A 56 33.41 -17.46 10.17
N SER A 57 34.11 -16.74 11.05
CA SER A 57 33.59 -15.51 11.67
C SER A 57 33.35 -14.39 10.65
N VAL A 58 34.24 -14.22 9.67
CA VAL A 58 34.11 -13.23 8.59
C VAL A 58 32.90 -13.57 7.71
N ILE A 59 32.72 -14.85 7.36
CA ILE A 59 31.56 -15.33 6.59
C ILE A 59 30.24 -15.08 7.33
N ILE A 60 30.19 -15.39 8.62
CA ILE A 60 28.99 -15.15 9.44
C ILE A 60 28.72 -13.65 9.57
N ALA A 61 29.76 -12.82 9.74
CA ALA A 61 29.62 -11.38 9.80
C ALA A 61 29.13 -10.77 8.48
N GLU A 62 29.63 -11.27 7.35
CA GLU A 62 29.23 -10.87 6.00
C GLU A 62 27.79 -11.31 5.70
N ALA A 63 27.42 -12.54 6.07
CA ALA A 63 26.06 -13.06 5.94
C ALA A 63 25.05 -12.30 6.81
N ARG A 64 25.46 -11.83 7.99
CA ARG A 64 24.65 -10.97 8.86
C ARG A 64 24.59 -9.51 8.41
N GLY A 65 25.35 -9.13 7.39
CA GLY A 65 25.39 -7.76 6.88
C GLY A 65 25.82 -6.74 7.95
N LEU A 66 26.68 -7.13 8.89
CA LEU A 66 27.11 -6.26 9.99
C LEU A 66 27.77 -4.98 9.43
N ARG A 67 27.09 -3.85 9.62
CA ARG A 67 27.59 -2.53 9.25
C ARG A 67 28.37 -1.95 10.42
N ILE A 68 29.69 -2.06 10.40
CA ILE A 68 30.56 -1.37 11.36
C ILE A 68 30.64 0.11 10.93
N ALA A 69 30.27 1.03 11.82
CA ALA A 69 30.35 2.47 11.61
C ALA A 69 29.60 3.00 10.35
N ARG A 70 28.37 2.53 10.10
CA ARG A 70 27.50 2.90 8.94
C ARG A 70 28.06 2.59 7.55
N ARG A 71 29.30 2.09 7.42
CA ARG A 71 29.90 1.75 6.12
C ARG A 71 29.83 0.24 5.93
N ALA A 72 29.22 -0.21 4.84
CA ALA A 72 29.05 -1.64 4.55
C ALA A 72 30.29 -2.30 3.92
N TRP A 73 31.30 -1.50 3.56
CA TRP A 73 32.50 -1.95 2.86
C TRP A 73 33.66 -2.52 3.69
N PRO A 74 33.85 -2.27 5.00
CA PRO A 74 35.07 -2.69 5.67
C PRO A 74 35.17 -4.21 5.79
N VAL A 75 34.04 -4.89 6.03
CA VAL A 75 33.99 -6.35 6.19
C VAL A 75 34.45 -7.11 4.93
N PRO A 76 33.93 -6.83 3.73
CA PRO A 76 34.38 -7.54 2.53
C PRO A 76 35.85 -7.22 2.18
N THR A 77 36.31 -5.98 2.37
CA THR A 77 37.73 -5.64 2.11
C THR A 77 38.69 -6.40 3.00
N VAL A 78 38.36 -6.56 4.30
CA VAL A 78 39.19 -7.36 5.21
C VAL A 78 39.26 -8.80 4.70
N GLY A 79 38.13 -9.40 4.32
CA GLY A 79 38.11 -10.76 3.77
C GLY A 79 38.98 -10.95 2.52
N TRP A 80 38.97 -9.98 1.59
CA TRP A 80 39.83 -10.01 0.40
C TRP A 80 41.32 -9.86 0.74
N ILE A 81 41.68 -8.97 1.66
CA ILE A 81 43.07 -8.77 2.09
C ILE A 81 43.61 -10.06 2.72
N THR A 82 42.86 -10.67 3.65
CA THR A 82 43.29 -11.91 4.30
C THR A 82 43.44 -13.04 3.29
N LEU A 83 42.52 -13.15 2.33
CA LEU A 83 42.58 -14.15 1.27
C LEU A 83 43.82 -13.96 0.39
N LEU A 84 44.12 -12.73 -0.04
CA LEU A 84 45.31 -12.43 -0.83
C LEU A 84 46.59 -12.77 -0.06
N LEU A 85 46.62 -12.52 1.25
CA LEU A 85 47.76 -12.85 2.10
C LEU A 85 47.99 -14.37 2.17
N VAL A 86 46.93 -15.16 2.40
CA VAL A 86 46.99 -16.63 2.42
C VAL A 86 47.37 -17.19 1.05
N ALA A 87 46.77 -16.68 -0.03
CA ALA A 87 47.08 -17.05 -1.41
C ALA A 87 48.56 -16.79 -1.75
N SER A 88 49.10 -15.64 -1.35
CA SER A 88 50.50 -15.29 -1.56
C SER A 88 51.43 -16.24 -0.82
N PHE A 89 51.10 -16.60 0.43
CA PHE A 89 51.87 -17.54 1.24
C PHE A 89 51.88 -18.96 0.65
N LEU A 90 50.72 -19.46 0.18
CA LEU A 90 50.62 -20.74 -0.53
C LEU A 90 51.44 -20.76 -1.83
N SER A 91 51.42 -19.66 -2.58
CA SER A 91 52.20 -19.53 -3.81
C SER A 91 53.70 -19.55 -3.52
N LEU A 92 54.15 -18.80 -2.51
CA LEU A 92 55.56 -18.78 -2.09
C LEU A 92 56.02 -20.18 -1.66
N HIS A 93 55.18 -20.91 -0.92
CA HIS A 93 55.53 -22.26 -0.51
C HIS A 93 55.63 -23.26 -1.68
N GLY A 94 54.73 -23.16 -2.66
CA GLY A 94 54.82 -24.01 -3.85
C GLY A 94 56.11 -23.80 -4.64
N ILE A 95 56.63 -22.57 -4.65
CA ILE A 95 57.92 -22.22 -5.23
C ILE A 95 59.06 -22.87 -4.43
N GLU A 96 59.04 -22.81 -3.10
CA GLU A 96 60.04 -23.45 -2.25
C GLU A 96 60.11 -24.98 -2.43
N LYS A 97 58.95 -25.64 -2.63
CA LYS A 97 58.88 -27.08 -2.91
C LYS A 97 59.13 -27.44 -4.39
N ASN A 98 59.52 -26.49 -5.25
CA ASN A 98 59.76 -26.70 -6.68
C ASN A 98 58.58 -27.33 -7.45
N SER A 99 57.36 -27.13 -6.97
CA SER A 99 56.15 -27.67 -7.59
C SER A 99 55.29 -26.53 -8.13
N LEU A 100 55.44 -26.26 -9.43
CA LEU A 100 54.62 -25.29 -10.15
C LEU A 100 53.11 -25.60 -10.02
N ALA A 101 52.75 -26.88 -10.00
CA ALA A 101 51.37 -27.30 -9.80
C ALA A 101 50.83 -26.85 -8.44
N LEU A 102 51.63 -27.00 -7.36
CA LEU A 102 51.22 -26.59 -6.02
C LEU A 102 51.14 -25.06 -5.89
N ALA A 103 52.07 -24.33 -6.51
CA ALA A 103 52.12 -22.88 -6.48
C ALA A 103 50.91 -22.22 -7.16
N VAL A 104 50.40 -22.81 -8.24
CA VAL A 104 49.26 -22.26 -9.01
C VAL A 104 47.92 -22.78 -8.51
N VAL A 105 47.81 -24.07 -8.19
CA VAL A 105 46.54 -24.68 -7.77
C VAL A 105 46.17 -24.30 -6.33
N GLY A 106 47.17 -24.16 -5.44
CA GLY A 106 46.96 -23.85 -4.03
C GLY A 106 46.15 -22.56 -3.79
N PRO A 107 46.51 -21.42 -4.42
CA PRO A 107 45.76 -20.16 -4.30
C PRO A 107 44.39 -20.17 -4.99
N PHE A 108 44.20 -21.02 -5.99
CA PHE A 108 43.00 -20.99 -6.84
C PHE A 108 41.74 -21.50 -6.11
N LEU A 109 41.92 -22.45 -5.19
CA LEU A 109 40.85 -23.05 -4.40
C LEU A 109 40.14 -22.05 -3.47
N PRO A 110 40.85 -21.29 -2.60
CA PRO A 110 40.20 -20.29 -1.75
C PRO A 110 39.62 -19.12 -2.55
N LEU A 111 40.25 -18.73 -3.66
CA LEU A 111 39.70 -17.72 -4.58
C LEU A 111 38.37 -18.18 -5.18
N GLY A 112 38.31 -19.41 -5.70
CA GLY A 112 37.09 -20.00 -6.25
C GLY A 112 35.98 -20.09 -5.21
N ALA A 113 36.30 -20.55 -3.99
CA ALA A 113 35.34 -20.61 -2.90
C ALA A 113 34.76 -19.23 -2.55
N LYS A 114 35.60 -18.17 -2.50
CA LYS A 114 35.13 -16.81 -2.22
C LYS A 114 34.21 -16.28 -3.33
N VAL A 115 34.55 -16.51 -4.59
CA VAL A 115 33.73 -16.08 -5.74
C VAL A 115 32.35 -16.76 -5.71
N VAL A 116 32.31 -18.09 -5.53
CA VAL A 116 31.05 -18.84 -5.41
C VAL A 116 30.22 -18.33 -4.24
N TRP A 117 30.86 -18.02 -3.11
CA TRP A 117 30.17 -17.50 -1.93
C TRP A 117 29.60 -16.09 -2.16
N VAL A 118 30.32 -15.21 -2.86
CA VAL A 118 29.80 -13.88 -3.27
C VAL A 118 28.59 -14.02 -4.18
N PHE A 119 28.61 -14.94 -5.14
CA PHE A 119 27.44 -15.23 -5.99
C PHE A 119 26.27 -15.81 -5.19
N ALA A 120 26.52 -16.75 -4.29
CA ALA A 120 25.50 -17.30 -3.42
C ALA A 120 24.87 -16.23 -2.52
N LEU A 121 25.68 -15.28 -2.02
CA LEU A 121 25.16 -14.15 -1.25
C LEU A 121 24.38 -13.14 -2.10
N ALA A 122 24.79 -12.94 -3.35
CA ALA A 122 24.04 -12.10 -4.29
C ALA A 122 22.69 -12.72 -4.64
N ASP A 123 22.62 -14.05 -4.78
CA ASP A 123 21.37 -14.79 -5.00
C ASP A 123 20.47 -14.80 -3.75
N LEU A 124 21.07 -14.94 -2.55
CA LEU A 124 20.35 -14.88 -1.26
C LEU A 124 19.89 -13.47 -0.89
N ARG A 125 20.56 -12.43 -1.40
CA ARG A 125 20.06 -11.05 -1.40
C ARG A 125 19.00 -10.94 -2.49
N ASP A 126 17.85 -11.54 -2.23
CA ASP A 126 16.65 -11.41 -3.03
C ASP A 126 16.43 -9.91 -3.33
N PRO A 127 16.50 -9.45 -4.60
CA PRO A 127 16.28 -8.04 -4.92
C PRO A 127 14.85 -7.59 -4.61
N ALA A 128 13.95 -8.52 -4.26
CA ALA A 128 12.61 -8.26 -3.75
C ALA A 128 12.52 -8.26 -2.21
N ALA A 129 13.60 -8.59 -1.48
CA ALA A 129 13.61 -8.47 -0.02
C ALA A 129 13.73 -7.00 0.36
N LEU A 130 12.61 -6.43 0.81
CA LEU A 130 12.55 -5.06 1.30
C LEU A 130 13.65 -4.82 2.32
N THR A 131 14.43 -3.77 2.07
CA THR A 131 15.50 -3.30 2.93
C THR A 131 14.97 -3.03 4.34
N HIS A 132 15.85 -3.04 5.35
CA HIS A 132 15.43 -2.81 6.74
C HIS A 132 14.73 -1.45 6.93
N ASP A 133 15.12 -0.46 6.13
CA ASP A 133 14.49 0.85 6.10
C ASP A 133 13.08 0.77 5.48
N GLU A 134 12.91 0.00 4.41
CA GLU A 134 11.58 -0.26 3.81
C GLU A 134 10.68 -1.07 4.75
N LEU A 135 11.22 -2.05 5.48
CA LEU A 135 10.50 -2.77 6.53
C LEU A 135 10.08 -1.84 7.67
N HIS A 136 10.93 -0.87 8.05
CA HIS A 136 10.56 0.13 9.04
C HIS A 136 9.45 1.05 8.52
N THR A 137 9.53 1.50 7.26
CA THR A 137 8.45 2.29 6.66
C THR A 137 7.16 1.51 6.53
N LEU A 138 7.21 0.22 6.22
CA LEU A 138 6.03 -0.65 6.21
C LEU A 138 5.44 -0.82 7.60
N ALA A 139 6.28 -1.02 8.63
CA ALA A 139 5.82 -1.11 10.00
C ALA A 139 5.21 0.22 10.50
N GLU A 140 5.74 1.36 10.07
CA GLU A 140 5.15 2.68 10.33
C GLU A 140 3.82 2.87 9.59
N MET A 141 3.75 2.48 8.32
CA MET A 141 2.51 2.51 7.54
C MET A 141 1.45 1.57 8.11
N GLU A 142 1.84 0.37 8.56
CA GLU A 142 0.95 -0.59 9.21
C GLU A 142 0.40 -0.01 10.52
N ARG A 143 1.26 0.60 11.35
CA ARG A 143 0.82 1.30 12.57
C ARG A 143 -0.13 2.46 12.25
N GLY A 144 0.11 3.20 11.16
CA GLY A 144 -0.77 4.26 10.68
C GLY A 144 -2.14 3.75 10.23
N MET A 145 -2.16 2.71 9.39
CA MET A 145 -3.39 2.09 8.87
C MET A 145 -4.24 1.48 9.99
N VAL A 146 -3.62 0.85 10.99
CA VAL A 146 -4.35 0.32 12.15
C VAL A 146 -5.00 1.46 12.94
N PHE A 147 -4.33 2.60 13.09
CA PHE A 147 -4.91 3.77 13.76
C PHE A 147 -6.10 4.36 12.98
N GLU A 148 -5.95 4.52 11.66
CA GLU A 148 -7.03 5.00 10.78
C GLU A 148 -8.23 4.05 10.77
N GLU A 149 -8.02 2.74 10.76
CA GLU A 149 -9.11 1.75 10.83
C GLU A 149 -9.86 1.85 12.17
N GLN A 150 -9.15 1.99 13.29
CA GLN A 150 -9.78 2.18 14.60
C GLN A 150 -10.57 3.49 14.65
N GLN A 151 -10.03 4.57 14.08
CA GLN A 151 -10.73 5.85 14.00
C GLN A 151 -12.00 5.74 13.15
N HIS A 152 -11.93 5.06 12.01
CA HIS A 152 -13.08 4.85 11.14
C HIS A 152 -14.17 4.00 11.81
N ARG A 153 -13.79 2.97 12.59
CA ARG A 153 -14.75 2.18 13.39
C ARG A 153 -15.44 3.01 14.46
N ILE A 154 -14.72 3.89 15.14
CA ILE A 154 -15.30 4.79 16.16
C ILE A 154 -16.25 5.79 15.50
N GLU A 155 -15.88 6.35 14.35
CA GLU A 155 -16.73 7.27 13.60
C GLU A 155 -18.01 6.59 13.12
N MET A 156 -17.91 5.39 12.55
CA MET A 156 -19.08 4.61 12.11
C MET A 156 -20.01 4.28 13.28
N ARG A 157 -19.46 3.90 14.44
CA ARG A 157 -20.25 3.69 15.65
C ARG A 157 -20.95 4.97 16.12
N ARG A 158 -20.29 6.13 16.01
CA ARG A 158 -20.90 7.42 16.37
C ARG A 158 -22.06 7.78 15.43
N ARG A 159 -21.91 7.54 14.12
CA ARG A 159 -22.98 7.76 13.13
C ARG A 159 -24.16 6.83 13.37
N GLN A 160 -23.89 5.56 13.72
CA GLN A 160 -24.95 4.59 14.05
C GLN A 160 -25.75 5.01 15.28
N MET A 161 -25.08 5.35 16.39
CA MET A 161 -25.76 5.83 17.59
C MET A 161 -26.58 7.10 17.32
N GLY A 162 -26.07 8.03 16.50
CA GLY A 162 -26.81 9.22 16.10
C GLY A 162 -28.06 8.90 15.26
N ALA A 163 -27.96 7.95 14.33
CA ALA A 163 -29.10 7.52 13.52
C ALA A 163 -30.16 6.79 14.35
N GLU A 164 -29.74 5.94 15.30
CA GLU A 164 -30.65 5.24 16.23
C GLU A 164 -31.44 6.22 17.11
N LEU A 165 -30.76 7.25 17.63
CA LEU A 165 -31.42 8.31 18.42
C LEU A 165 -32.44 9.09 17.58
N LEU A 166 -32.08 9.50 16.36
CA LEU A 166 -33.00 10.20 15.47
C LEU A 166 -34.21 9.34 15.08
N MET A 167 -34.00 8.05 14.80
CA MET A 167 -35.11 7.15 14.49
C MET A 167 -36.04 6.95 15.69
N THR A 168 -35.46 6.88 16.90
CA THR A 168 -36.24 6.78 18.14
C THR A 168 -37.06 8.06 18.35
N GLU A 169 -36.45 9.24 18.20
CA GLU A 169 -37.11 10.54 18.34
C GLU A 169 -38.27 10.70 17.35
N VAL A 170 -38.04 10.41 16.06
CA VAL A 170 -39.09 10.45 15.02
C VAL A 170 -40.22 9.47 15.32
N SER A 171 -39.91 8.26 15.82
CA SER A 171 -40.94 7.29 16.20
C SER A 171 -41.80 7.77 17.38
N THR A 172 -41.18 8.39 18.39
CA THR A 172 -41.90 8.92 19.54
C THR A 172 -42.78 10.11 19.16
N ASP A 173 -42.30 11.00 18.29
CA ASP A 173 -43.10 12.12 17.79
C ASP A 173 -44.31 11.64 16.98
N PHE A 174 -44.12 10.61 16.16
CA PHE A 174 -45.20 9.99 15.40
C PHE A 174 -46.26 9.38 16.32
N ASP A 175 -45.86 8.66 17.37
CA ASP A 175 -46.79 8.10 18.35
C ASP A 175 -47.57 9.20 19.11
N ILE A 176 -46.92 10.31 19.46
CA ILE A 176 -47.57 11.47 20.09
C ILE A 176 -48.61 12.07 19.14
N GLU A 177 -48.27 12.26 17.87
CA GLU A 177 -49.18 12.82 16.87
C GLU A 177 -50.39 11.89 16.65
N LEU A 178 -50.15 10.57 16.60
CA LEU A 178 -51.21 9.57 16.42
C LEU A 178 -52.15 9.54 17.63
N THR A 179 -51.61 9.57 18.86
CA THR A 179 -52.43 9.67 20.08
C THR A 179 -53.21 10.99 20.17
N ARG A 180 -52.64 12.11 19.68
CA ARG A 180 -53.36 13.39 19.59
C ARG A 180 -54.53 13.31 18.62
N GLN A 181 -54.34 12.72 17.44
CA GLN A 181 -55.41 12.54 16.45
C GLN A 181 -56.53 11.65 16.96
N ASP A 182 -56.21 10.54 17.61
CA ASP A 182 -57.22 9.63 18.17
C ASP A 182 -58.01 10.30 19.30
N ARG A 183 -57.34 11.05 20.19
CA ARG A 183 -58.05 11.86 21.20
C ARG A 183 -58.98 12.89 20.55
N GLN A 184 -58.57 13.53 19.45
CA GLN A 184 -59.42 14.49 18.74
C GLN A 184 -60.63 13.81 18.10
N ARG A 185 -60.48 12.61 17.54
CA ARG A 185 -61.60 11.79 17.03
C ARG A 185 -62.55 11.39 18.15
N ASP A 186 -62.03 10.97 19.30
CA ASP A 186 -62.84 10.62 20.45
C ASP A 186 -63.60 11.82 21.03
N LEU A 187 -62.96 13.00 21.06
CA LEU A 187 -63.63 14.25 21.43
C LEU A 187 -64.75 14.62 20.45
N MET A 188 -64.53 14.46 19.14
CA MET A 188 -65.57 14.67 18.13
C MET A 188 -66.75 13.69 18.30
N ARG A 189 -66.48 12.43 18.66
CA ARG A 189 -67.53 11.43 18.97
C ARG A 189 -68.32 11.76 20.23
N ARG A 190 -67.67 12.38 21.22
CA ARG A 190 -68.29 12.79 22.49
C ARG A 190 -68.90 14.17 22.45
N ARG A 191 -68.70 14.92 21.36
CA ARG A 191 -69.29 16.25 21.22
C ARG A 191 -70.81 16.05 21.21
N PRO A 192 -71.54 16.59 22.20
CA PRO A 192 -72.99 16.48 22.20
C PRO A 192 -73.49 17.06 20.88
N LEU A 193 -74.36 16.33 20.19
CA LEU A 193 -75.05 16.85 19.02
C LEU A 193 -75.80 18.10 19.48
N GLU A 194 -75.22 19.27 19.26
CA GLU A 194 -75.96 20.51 19.29
C GLU A 194 -76.95 20.43 18.13
N LEU A 195 -78.13 19.89 18.44
CA LEU A 195 -79.31 20.02 17.62
C LEU A 195 -79.43 21.52 17.35
N THR A 196 -79.09 21.92 16.13
CA THR A 196 -79.39 23.23 15.58
C THR A 196 -80.91 23.38 15.61
N THR A 197 -81.45 23.81 16.75
CA THR A 197 -82.75 24.46 16.83
C THR A 197 -82.59 25.73 16.01
N GLY A 198 -83.32 25.77 14.89
CA GLY A 198 -83.09 26.74 13.82
C GLY A 198 -83.22 28.19 14.27
N ASP A 199 -82.80 29.10 13.39
CA ASP A 199 -83.79 30.06 12.92
C ASP A 199 -83.47 30.67 11.55
N THR A 200 -84.59 31.04 10.95
CA THR A 200 -84.82 31.74 9.70
C THR A 200 -84.32 33.19 9.79
N GLU A 201 -83.92 33.80 8.65
CA GLU A 201 -83.72 35.26 8.45
C GLU A 201 -82.48 35.89 9.16
N ARG A 202 -81.68 36.84 8.67
CA ARG A 202 -81.77 37.85 7.60
C ARG A 202 -80.41 38.57 7.49
N ILE A 203 -79.85 38.59 6.29
CA ILE A 203 -79.31 39.73 5.55
C ILE A 203 -79.03 41.05 6.33
N THR A 204 -77.90 41.68 5.97
CA THR A 204 -77.38 43.05 6.23
C THR A 204 -76.71 43.33 7.57
N GLN A 205 -75.36 43.41 7.57
CA GLN A 205 -74.70 44.71 7.78
C GLN A 205 -73.26 44.72 7.22
N HIS A 206 -73.05 45.66 6.32
CA HIS A 206 -71.83 46.07 5.66
C HIS A 206 -71.46 47.44 6.26
N HIS A 207 -70.27 47.59 6.85
CA HIS A 207 -69.47 48.82 7.00
C HIS A 207 -68.29 48.51 7.95
N ASP A 208 -67.05 48.64 7.48
CA ASP A 208 -66.11 49.77 7.76
C ASP A 208 -65.41 49.51 9.12
N ASP A 209 -64.09 49.54 9.31
CA ASP A 209 -63.07 50.43 8.75
C ASP A 209 -61.66 49.81 8.87
N ALA A 210 -60.77 50.35 8.06
CA ALA A 210 -59.33 50.22 8.16
C ALA A 210 -58.73 50.97 9.37
N HIS A 211 -57.47 50.65 9.65
CA HIS A 211 -56.49 51.33 10.53
C HIS A 211 -56.37 50.86 11.99
N GLN A 212 -55.19 50.32 12.33
CA GLN A 212 -54.28 50.74 13.43
C GLN A 212 -53.07 49.78 13.38
N ALA A 213 -51.91 50.17 12.83
CA ALA A 213 -50.75 50.73 13.57
C ALA A 213 -50.45 49.92 14.85
N ASP A 214 -49.37 49.13 14.85
CA ASP A 214 -48.05 49.52 15.36
C ASP A 214 -48.06 49.64 16.89
N ASP A 215 -47.48 48.66 17.57
CA ASP A 215 -46.83 48.87 18.87
C ASP A 215 -45.95 47.66 19.24
N ALA A 216 -44.65 47.93 19.22
CA ALA A 216 -43.64 47.20 19.97
C ALA A 216 -43.79 47.49 21.48
N HIS A 217 -43.43 46.53 22.34
CA HIS A 217 -42.40 46.69 23.39
C HIS A 217 -42.52 45.70 24.58
N HIS A 218 -41.34 45.27 25.02
CA HIS A 218 -40.90 44.90 26.39
C HIS A 218 -41.29 43.53 26.97
N SER A 219 -40.31 42.63 27.23
CA SER A 219 -39.41 42.55 28.41
C SER A 219 -40.19 42.12 29.67
N ALA A 220 -39.81 41.15 30.52
CA ALA A 220 -38.50 40.69 30.98
C ALA A 220 -38.57 39.31 31.69
N ASP A 221 -37.38 38.72 31.88
CA ASP A 221 -36.87 37.96 33.03
C ASP A 221 -37.67 36.84 33.72
N ALA A 222 -37.11 35.62 33.65
CA ALA A 222 -36.64 34.91 34.84
C ALA A 222 -35.58 33.85 34.48
N ALA A 223 -34.41 34.01 35.09
CA ALA A 223 -33.20 33.21 34.93
C ALA A 223 -33.22 31.90 35.74
N VAL A 224 -32.52 30.86 35.27
CA VAL A 224 -31.65 30.03 36.12
C VAL A 224 -30.37 29.66 35.35
N VAL A 225 -29.26 29.89 36.05
CA VAL A 225 -27.84 29.81 35.71
C VAL A 225 -27.29 28.38 35.83
N LEU A 226 -26.34 28.02 34.96
CA LEU A 226 -25.13 27.19 35.18
C LEU A 226 -24.45 27.07 33.78
N GLY A 227 -23.35 27.73 33.44
CA GLY A 227 -22.06 27.86 34.13
C GLY A 227 -21.06 26.89 33.48
N VAL A 228 -20.13 27.38 32.64
CA VAL A 228 -18.72 26.95 32.45
C VAL A 228 -18.04 27.64 31.23
N SER A 229 -17.06 28.47 31.57
CA SER A 229 -15.76 28.91 30.97
C SER A 229 -15.28 28.63 29.51
N PRO A 230 -14.27 29.40 29.01
CA PRO A 230 -14.13 29.82 27.61
C PRO A 230 -12.92 29.28 26.80
N ALA A 231 -13.06 29.35 25.45
CA ALA A 231 -12.04 29.60 24.38
C ALA A 231 -10.85 28.59 24.20
N PRO A 232 -10.17 28.46 23.01
CA PRO A 232 -9.99 29.48 21.96
C PRO A 232 -10.03 29.06 20.46
N HIS A 233 -10.44 30.03 19.65
CA HIS A 233 -10.01 30.46 18.30
C HIS A 233 -9.45 29.43 17.29
N SER A 234 -10.12 29.29 16.14
CA SER A 234 -9.53 28.78 14.89
C SER A 234 -9.39 29.92 13.88
N PRO A 235 -8.20 30.14 13.29
CA PRO A 235 -8.03 31.16 12.27
C PRO A 235 -8.51 30.67 10.90
N VAL A 236 -9.31 31.53 10.28
CA VAL A 236 -9.63 31.55 8.85
C VAL A 236 -8.35 31.71 8.04
N ARG A 237 -8.15 30.87 7.01
CA ARG A 237 -7.17 31.18 5.95
C ARG A 237 -7.72 30.88 4.55
N SER A 238 -8.18 31.98 3.95
CA SER A 238 -8.15 32.41 2.56
C SER A 238 -7.70 31.42 1.48
N ILE A 239 -8.58 31.28 0.49
CA ILE A 239 -8.38 30.71 -0.84
C ILE A 239 -7.91 31.81 -1.79
N VAL A 240 -6.81 31.60 -2.52
CA VAL A 240 -6.55 32.23 -3.84
C VAL A 240 -5.84 31.21 -4.76
N PRO A 241 -6.21 31.13 -6.07
CA PRO A 241 -5.72 30.13 -7.02
C PRO A 241 -4.60 30.65 -7.94
N ARG A 242 -3.73 29.77 -8.47
CA ARG A 242 -3.30 29.68 -9.89
C ARG A 242 -2.02 28.84 -10.14
N THR A 243 -2.16 27.93 -11.10
CA THR A 243 -1.29 27.59 -12.26
C THR A 243 0.24 27.67 -12.15
N ASN A 244 0.91 26.57 -12.49
CA ASN A 244 2.00 26.40 -13.49
C ASN A 244 2.51 24.95 -13.35
N ALA A 245 2.22 23.99 -14.24
CA ALA A 245 2.65 23.88 -15.64
C ALA A 245 4.17 24.06 -15.84
N VAL A 246 4.93 22.99 -15.56
CA VAL A 246 6.29 22.75 -16.06
C VAL A 246 6.35 21.25 -16.38
N SER A 247 6.06 20.86 -17.64
CA SER A 247 7.06 20.45 -18.64
C SER A 247 8.07 19.43 -18.12
N GLU A 248 7.71 18.14 -18.20
CA GLU A 248 8.68 17.05 -18.24
C GLU A 248 8.97 16.74 -19.71
N VAL A 249 10.22 17.00 -20.10
CA VAL A 249 10.77 16.79 -21.43
C VAL A 249 10.94 15.30 -21.67
N ALA A 250 10.24 14.80 -22.69
CA ALA A 250 10.48 13.48 -23.24
C ALA A 250 11.90 13.41 -23.84
N ALA A 251 12.74 12.54 -23.28
CA ALA A 251 13.97 12.10 -23.92
C ALA A 251 13.80 10.64 -24.37
N ARG A 252 13.76 10.48 -25.71
CA ARG A 252 14.31 9.39 -26.55
C ARG A 252 14.43 8.02 -25.84
N GLY A 253 13.73 6.98 -26.26
CA GLY A 253 13.46 6.55 -27.62
C GLY A 253 14.02 5.14 -27.73
N HIS A 254 13.16 4.15 -28.00
CA HIS A 254 13.58 2.81 -28.42
C HIS A 254 12.52 2.26 -29.36
N ASP A 255 12.98 1.96 -30.57
CA ASP A 255 12.24 1.39 -31.68
C ASP A 255 11.56 0.08 -31.30
N ALA A 256 10.30 -0.04 -31.73
CA ALA A 256 9.65 -1.32 -31.94
C ALA A 256 9.79 -1.69 -33.44
N PRO A 257 10.10 -2.95 -33.79
CA PRO A 257 9.72 -3.47 -35.10
C PRO A 257 8.22 -3.80 -35.07
N GLN A 258 7.45 -3.07 -35.87
CA GLN A 258 6.06 -3.40 -36.20
C GLN A 258 6.03 -4.63 -37.12
N MET A 259 5.16 -5.58 -36.81
CA MET A 259 4.76 -6.65 -37.74
C MET A 259 3.32 -6.40 -38.21
N PRO A 260 2.94 -6.89 -39.40
CA PRO A 260 1.87 -6.32 -40.21
C PRO A 260 0.46 -6.65 -39.70
N SER A 261 -0.39 -5.64 -39.89
CA SER A 261 -1.84 -5.62 -39.74
C SER A 261 -2.53 -6.61 -40.69
N GLY A 262 -3.33 -7.51 -40.12
CA GLY A 262 -4.38 -8.26 -40.83
C GLY A 262 -5.75 -7.72 -40.42
N ALA A 263 -6.49 -7.18 -41.39
CA ALA A 263 -7.82 -6.59 -41.23
C ALA A 263 -8.94 -7.67 -41.23
N PRO A 264 -10.22 -7.34 -41.00
CA PRO A 264 -10.98 -7.87 -39.87
C PRO A 264 -12.12 -8.82 -40.28
N ARG A 265 -12.49 -9.73 -39.39
CA ARG A 265 -13.75 -10.49 -39.50
C ARG A 265 -14.85 -9.77 -38.75
N THR A 266 -15.78 -9.23 -39.52
CA THR A 266 -17.03 -8.59 -39.08
C THR A 266 -17.88 -9.58 -38.29
N VAL A 267 -18.15 -9.27 -37.02
CA VAL A 267 -19.22 -9.88 -36.23
C VAL A 267 -20.15 -8.74 -35.78
N ALA A 268 -21.44 -8.96 -35.99
CA ALA A 268 -22.56 -8.05 -35.84
C ALA A 268 -22.65 -7.35 -34.45
N PRO A 269 -23.32 -6.18 -34.36
CA PRO A 269 -23.35 -5.38 -33.16
C PRO A 269 -24.26 -6.00 -32.09
N HIS A 270 -23.72 -6.24 -30.90
CA HIS A 270 -24.52 -6.52 -29.72
C HIS A 270 -24.92 -5.18 -29.09
N ASN A 271 -26.23 -4.96 -29.03
CA ASN A 271 -26.89 -3.83 -28.38
C ASN A 271 -26.44 -3.69 -26.93
N GLY A 272 -25.59 -2.71 -26.68
CA GLY A 272 -25.07 -2.37 -25.35
C GLY A 272 -24.63 -0.91 -25.26
N ASP A 273 -25.23 -0.02 -26.06
CA ASP A 273 -25.09 1.43 -25.92
C ASP A 273 -25.99 1.93 -24.79
N ALA A 274 -25.80 1.38 -23.60
CA ALA A 274 -26.18 2.09 -22.39
C ALA A 274 -25.31 3.34 -22.35
N ALA A 275 -25.93 4.52 -22.37
CA ALA A 275 -25.29 5.82 -22.44
C ALA A 275 -24.21 5.96 -21.36
N LEU A 276 -22.97 5.66 -21.72
CA LEU A 276 -21.80 5.89 -20.90
C LEU A 276 -21.60 7.41 -20.89
N HIS A 277 -22.02 8.07 -19.80
CA HIS A 277 -21.74 9.48 -19.57
C HIS A 277 -20.24 9.65 -19.33
N LEU A 278 -19.49 9.90 -20.40
CA LEU A 278 -18.04 10.14 -20.35
C LEU A 278 -17.68 11.63 -20.33
N ASP A 279 -18.68 12.52 -20.39
CA ASP A 279 -18.49 13.96 -20.41
C ASP A 279 -17.85 14.46 -19.10
N GLY A 280 -16.74 15.19 -19.23
CA GLY A 280 -15.99 15.75 -18.09
C GLY A 280 -15.06 14.76 -17.37
N LEU A 281 -15.00 13.48 -17.78
CA LEU A 281 -14.06 12.52 -17.21
C LEU A 281 -12.64 12.70 -17.78
N SER A 282 -11.63 12.47 -16.93
CA SER A 282 -10.25 12.35 -17.42
C SER A 282 -10.10 11.13 -18.34
N LYS A 283 -9.14 11.17 -19.29
CA LYS A 283 -8.88 10.05 -20.23
C LYS A 283 -8.70 8.71 -19.52
N ALA A 284 -7.96 8.68 -18.40
CA ALA A 284 -7.76 7.47 -17.61
C ALA A 284 -9.04 6.99 -16.91
N ALA A 285 -9.88 7.91 -16.43
CA ALA A 285 -11.17 7.57 -15.84
C ALA A 285 -12.13 7.00 -16.89
N ALA A 286 -12.20 7.62 -18.07
CA ALA A 286 -13.01 7.12 -19.18
C ALA A 286 -12.58 5.70 -19.62
N VAL A 287 -11.28 5.43 -19.71
CA VAL A 287 -10.75 4.07 -19.97
C VAL A 287 -11.23 3.06 -18.93
N ARG A 288 -11.24 3.43 -17.64
CA ARG A 288 -11.70 2.55 -16.55
C ARG A 288 -13.20 2.29 -16.62
N VAL A 289 -14.00 3.33 -16.84
CA VAL A 289 -15.47 3.19 -16.98
C VAL A 289 -15.82 2.30 -18.17
N VAL A 290 -15.16 2.49 -19.32
CA VAL A 290 -15.36 1.62 -20.50
C VAL A 290 -14.91 0.19 -20.23
N ARG A 291 -13.80 -0.01 -19.51
CA ARG A 291 -13.30 -1.34 -19.12
C ARG A 291 -14.23 -2.06 -18.15
N ASP A 292 -14.79 -1.36 -17.17
CA ASP A 292 -15.70 -1.93 -16.19
C ASP A 292 -17.06 -2.28 -16.84
N ALA A 293 -17.51 -1.49 -17.83
CA ALA A 293 -18.69 -1.82 -18.63
C ALA A 293 -18.44 -3.00 -19.61
N LEU A 294 -17.21 -3.17 -20.10
CA LEU A 294 -16.81 -4.19 -21.08
C LEU A 294 -15.53 -4.91 -20.63
N PRO A 295 -15.61 -5.80 -19.63
CA PRO A 295 -14.42 -6.42 -19.02
C PRO A 295 -13.60 -7.25 -20.01
N THR A 296 -14.23 -7.76 -21.07
CA THR A 296 -13.59 -8.58 -22.12
C THR A 296 -13.05 -7.78 -23.31
N ALA A 297 -13.29 -6.47 -23.37
CA ALA A 297 -12.85 -5.66 -24.52
C ALA A 297 -11.32 -5.59 -24.62
N SER A 298 -10.79 -5.73 -25.84
CA SER A 298 -9.38 -5.49 -26.14
C SER A 298 -9.07 -4.00 -26.13
N ALA A 299 -7.80 -3.62 -25.93
CA ALA A 299 -7.38 -2.22 -25.93
C ALA A 299 -7.78 -1.44 -27.21
N PRO A 300 -7.69 -2.02 -28.43
CA PRO A 300 -8.17 -1.36 -29.65
C PRO A 300 -9.68 -1.11 -29.66
N GLN A 301 -10.48 -2.01 -29.08
CA GLN A 301 -11.94 -1.84 -28.99
C GLN A 301 -12.31 -0.73 -28.00
N ILE A 302 -11.56 -0.60 -26.90
CA ILE A 302 -11.74 0.49 -25.94
C ILE A 302 -11.40 1.84 -26.59
N VAL A 303 -10.31 1.90 -27.37
CA VAL A 303 -9.92 3.09 -28.15
C VAL A 303 -11.02 3.48 -29.13
N ALA A 304 -11.52 2.54 -29.92
CA ALA A 304 -12.58 2.82 -30.90
C ALA A 304 -13.84 3.40 -30.23
N ARG A 305 -14.19 2.90 -29.04
CA ARG A 305 -15.34 3.36 -28.29
C ARG A 305 -15.11 4.74 -27.65
N LEU A 306 -13.93 5.00 -27.11
CA LEU A 306 -13.56 6.34 -26.62
C LEU A 306 -13.59 7.39 -27.73
N ALA A 307 -13.17 7.02 -28.94
CA ALA A 307 -13.23 7.90 -30.11
C ALA A 307 -14.68 8.27 -30.49
N HIS A 308 -15.64 7.37 -30.31
CA HIS A 308 -17.07 7.67 -30.54
C HIS A 308 -17.62 8.71 -29.56
N HIS A 309 -17.00 8.85 -28.38
CA HIS A 309 -17.33 9.86 -27.37
C HIS A 309 -16.41 11.10 -27.43
N GLY A 310 -15.65 11.29 -28.51
CA GLY A 310 -14.76 12.44 -28.68
C GLY A 310 -13.49 12.43 -27.84
N ILE A 311 -13.14 11.28 -27.23
CA ILE A 311 -11.93 11.14 -26.41
C ILE A 311 -10.84 10.45 -27.23
N ASP A 312 -9.85 11.23 -27.67
CA ASP A 312 -8.70 10.69 -28.39
C ASP A 312 -7.68 10.03 -27.43
N ALA A 313 -7.53 8.72 -27.53
CA ALA A 313 -6.60 7.91 -26.73
C ALA A 313 -5.90 6.86 -27.62
N SER A 314 -4.58 6.73 -27.49
CA SER A 314 -3.83 5.72 -28.23
C SER A 314 -3.95 4.33 -27.61
N ASP A 315 -3.77 3.28 -28.41
CA ASP A 315 -3.74 1.88 -27.94
C ASP A 315 -2.67 1.68 -26.85
N ALA A 316 -1.49 2.29 -27.03
CA ALA A 316 -0.41 2.26 -26.05
C ALA A 316 -0.85 2.87 -24.70
N TYR A 317 -1.55 4.01 -24.74
CA TYR A 317 -2.05 4.66 -23.52
C TYR A 317 -3.06 3.77 -22.79
N VAL A 318 -4.01 3.19 -23.51
CA VAL A 318 -5.02 2.29 -22.92
C VAL A 318 -4.36 1.09 -22.26
N ARG A 319 -3.36 0.47 -22.90
CA ARG A 319 -2.61 -0.66 -22.31
C ARG A 319 -1.91 -0.27 -21.01
N THR A 320 -1.24 0.89 -20.98
CA THR A 320 -0.55 1.37 -19.76
C THR A 320 -1.53 1.66 -18.62
N VAL A 321 -2.70 2.24 -18.91
CA VAL A 321 -3.73 2.48 -17.89
C VAL A 321 -4.26 1.14 -17.35
N LEU A 322 -4.54 0.17 -18.22
CA LEU A 322 -5.03 -1.15 -17.83
C LEU A 322 -4.00 -1.96 -17.05
N SER A 323 -2.71 -1.91 -17.40
CA SER A 323 -1.66 -2.61 -16.67
C SER A 323 -1.50 -2.06 -15.25
N ARG A 324 -1.56 -0.72 -15.10
CA ARG A 324 -1.49 -0.05 -13.81
C ARG A 324 -2.70 -0.40 -12.94
N THR A 325 -3.90 -0.42 -13.50
CA THR A 325 -5.12 -0.80 -12.75
C THR A 325 -5.09 -2.27 -12.33
N LYS A 326 -4.55 -3.18 -13.17
CA LYS A 326 -4.38 -4.59 -12.80
C LYS A 326 -3.40 -4.74 -11.63
N GLN A 327 -2.25 -4.07 -11.68
CA GLN A 327 -1.27 -4.07 -10.59
C GLN A 327 -1.88 -3.55 -9.28
N GLN A 328 -2.62 -2.44 -9.34
CA GLN A 328 -3.32 -1.89 -8.17
C GLN A 328 -4.33 -2.87 -7.58
N ARG A 329 -5.18 -3.51 -8.40
CA ARG A 329 -6.11 -4.55 -7.91
C ARG A 329 -5.37 -5.74 -7.30
N THR A 330 -4.27 -6.20 -7.89
CA THR A 330 -3.48 -7.30 -7.31
C THR A 330 -2.86 -6.92 -5.96
N THR A 331 -2.47 -5.66 -5.77
CA THR A 331 -1.98 -5.17 -4.48
C THR A 331 -3.11 -5.03 -3.44
N THR A 332 -4.32 -4.64 -3.86
CA THR A 332 -5.46 -4.45 -2.95
C THR A 332 -6.19 -5.75 -2.61
N ASP A 333 -6.42 -6.64 -3.59
CA ASP A 333 -7.09 -7.95 -3.38
C ASP A 333 -6.10 -9.02 -2.89
N GLY A 334 -4.80 -8.84 -3.10
CA GLY A 334 -3.75 -9.72 -2.56
C GLY A 334 -3.44 -9.49 -1.08
N GLY A 335 -4.20 -8.62 -0.41
CA GLY A 335 -4.11 -8.38 1.03
C GLY A 335 -4.67 -9.56 1.82
N TYR A 336 -3.76 -10.44 2.26
CA TYR A 336 -3.93 -11.37 3.38
C TYR A 336 -5.23 -12.19 3.36
N LEU A 337 -5.26 -13.23 2.51
CA LEU A 337 -5.94 -14.49 2.85
C LEU A 337 -4.91 -15.48 3.39
#